data_AF-T0RGW4-F1
#
_entry.id   AF-T0RGW4-F1
#
_cell.length_a   1.000
_cell.length_b   1.000
_cell.length_c   1.000
_cell.angle_alpha   90.00
_cell.angle_beta   90.00
_cell.angle_gamma   90.00
#
_symmetry.space_group_name_H-M   'P 1'
#
loop_
_entity.id
_entity.type
_entity.pdbx_description
1 polymer ?
#
loop_
_entity_poly.entity_id
_entity_poly.type
_entity_poly.pdbx_seq_one_letter_code
_entity_poly.pdbx_strand_id
1 'polypeptide(L)'
;MDACNAPWIATSYCWLDFDRQIEMANTLGRQARCDAKYHSNGAVYLESILRNVDWPTFESCWGTSFEIGVAKDIGSLKPNGAVWLKSLTSGSRLSVVDEAKLWQSLGLMTYTTQWQNYKALGLHDVFSIENAFVQERLVSVVHVDVVEDILDVCE
;
A
#
# COMPACT_ATOMS: atom_id res chain seq x y z
N MET A 1 4.50 8.85 6.74
CA MET A 1 3.29 8.01 6.54
C MET A 1 2.84 7.51 7.89
N ASP A 2 1.53 7.38 8.13
CA ASP A 2 1.05 6.69 9.34
C ASP A 2 1.33 5.20 9.21
N ALA A 3 2.15 4.67 10.12
CA ALA A 3 2.62 3.29 10.09
C ALA A 3 1.50 2.26 10.32
N CYS A 4 0.49 2.60 11.11
CA CYS A 4 -0.64 1.69 11.34
C CYS A 4 -1.51 1.58 10.09
N ASN A 5 -1.46 2.59 9.21
CA ASN A 5 -2.18 2.60 7.96
C ASN A 5 -1.39 2.02 6.76
N ALA A 6 -0.14 1.59 6.97
CA ALA A 6 0.73 1.12 5.89
C ALA A 6 0.17 -0.08 5.10
N PRO A 7 -0.46 -1.10 5.72
CA PRO A 7 -1.03 -2.22 4.98
C PRO A 7 -2.23 -1.86 4.10
N TRP A 8 -2.88 -0.71 4.33
CA TRP A 8 -4.02 -0.25 3.53
C TRP A 8 -3.62 0.42 2.21
N ILE A 9 -2.32 0.51 1.91
CA ILE A 9 -1.87 0.97 0.60
C ILE A 9 -2.37 -0.03 -0.43
N ALA A 10 -3.25 0.46 -1.29
CA ALA A 10 -3.87 -0.28 -2.38
C ALA A 10 -2.82 -0.69 -3.43
N THR A 11 -2.01 -1.69 -3.13
CA THR A 11 -1.01 -2.22 -4.04
C THR A 11 -0.89 -3.71 -3.79
N SER A 12 -0.69 -4.45 -4.86
CA SER A 12 -0.32 -5.85 -4.75
C SER A 12 1.17 -5.96 -5.04
N TYR A 13 1.97 -6.29 -4.04
CA TYR A 13 3.41 -6.35 -4.17
C TYR A 13 3.85 -7.39 -5.20
N CYS A 14 4.91 -7.05 -5.93
CA CYS A 14 5.62 -7.91 -6.84
C CYS A 14 6.90 -8.44 -6.19
N TRP A 15 7.58 -7.59 -5.40
CA TRP A 15 8.81 -7.96 -4.72
C TRP A 15 8.85 -7.41 -3.29
N LEU A 16 9.59 -8.10 -2.42
CA LEU A 16 9.86 -7.63 -1.08
C LEU A 16 10.89 -6.51 -1.06
N ASP A 17 11.99 -6.70 -1.78
CA ASP A 17 13.20 -5.86 -1.76
C ASP A 17 13.46 -5.19 -3.10
N PHE A 18 14.17 -4.05 -3.08
CA PHE A 18 14.51 -3.32 -4.31
C PHE A 18 15.43 -4.10 -5.27
N ASP A 19 16.22 -5.05 -4.75
CA ASP A 19 17.07 -5.93 -5.56
C ASP A 19 16.27 -7.08 -6.23
N ARG A 20 14.96 -7.17 -5.97
CA ARG A 20 14.05 -8.21 -6.50
C ARG A 20 14.49 -9.63 -6.18
N GLN A 21 15.13 -9.86 -5.03
CA GLN A 21 15.57 -11.20 -4.63
C GLN A 21 14.40 -12.07 -4.19
N ILE A 22 13.38 -11.46 -3.60
CA ILE A 22 12.20 -12.17 -3.10
C ILE A 22 10.96 -11.71 -3.85
N GLU A 23 10.36 -12.64 -4.58
CA GLU A 23 9.11 -12.48 -5.30
C GLU A 23 7.92 -12.62 -4.33
N MET A 24 6.92 -11.75 -4.47
CA MET A 24 5.72 -11.72 -3.62
C MET A 24 4.41 -11.86 -4.40
N ALA A 25 4.47 -11.95 -5.73
CA ALA A 25 3.26 -12.09 -6.52
C ALA A 25 2.56 -13.43 -6.26
N ASN A 26 1.25 -13.37 -5.98
CA ASN A 26 0.45 -14.57 -5.62
C ASN A 26 0.34 -15.64 -6.73
N THR A 27 0.74 -15.35 -7.97
CA THR A 27 0.75 -16.33 -9.07
C THR A 27 1.93 -16.11 -10.00
N LEU A 28 2.41 -17.18 -10.65
CA LEU A 28 3.47 -17.09 -11.66
C LEU A 28 3.10 -16.17 -12.82
N GLY A 29 1.84 -16.19 -13.26
CA GLY A 29 1.36 -15.30 -14.32
C GLY A 29 1.33 -13.83 -13.89
N ARG A 30 1.13 -13.54 -12.61
CA ARG A 30 1.27 -12.19 -12.05
C ARG A 30 2.74 -11.78 -11.97
N GLN A 31 3.62 -12.68 -11.51
CA GLN A 31 5.06 -12.43 -11.43
C GLN A 31 5.63 -12.08 -12.81
N ALA A 32 5.32 -12.86 -13.85
CA ALA A 32 5.72 -12.57 -15.22
C ALA A 32 5.23 -11.20 -15.72
N ARG A 33 4.05 -10.74 -15.28
CA ARG A 33 3.57 -9.37 -15.58
C ARG A 33 4.34 -8.31 -14.79
N CYS A 34 4.70 -8.58 -13.54
CA CYS A 34 5.56 -7.72 -12.74
C CYS A 34 6.88 -7.50 -13.46
N ASP A 35 7.54 -8.57 -13.90
CA ASP A 35 8.78 -8.50 -14.65
C ASP A 35 8.62 -7.74 -15.98
N ALA A 36 7.53 -7.98 -16.71
CA ALA A 36 7.34 -7.33 -17.99
C ALA A 36 6.99 -5.82 -17.89
N LYS A 37 6.38 -5.35 -16.78
CA LYS A 37 5.69 -4.05 -16.76
C LYS A 37 5.90 -3.16 -15.55
N TYR A 38 6.26 -3.71 -14.39
CA TYR A 38 6.17 -2.97 -13.12
C TYR A 38 7.51 -2.70 -12.44
N HIS A 39 8.64 -3.07 -13.05
CA HIS A 39 9.96 -2.83 -12.47
C HIS A 39 10.23 -1.38 -12.06
N SER A 40 9.76 -0.40 -12.84
CA SER A 40 9.99 1.02 -12.56
C SER A 40 8.99 1.64 -11.58
N ASN A 41 8.00 0.88 -11.10
CA ASN A 41 6.98 1.38 -10.17
C ASN A 41 7.36 1.02 -8.74
N GLY A 42 7.84 1.99 -7.96
CA GLY A 42 8.20 1.79 -6.55
C GLY A 42 7.05 1.27 -5.69
N ALA A 43 5.79 1.49 -6.08
CA ALA A 43 4.63 1.04 -5.30
C ALA A 43 4.43 -0.49 -5.28
N VAL A 44 5.12 -1.25 -6.15
CA VAL A 44 5.03 -2.73 -6.13
C VAL A 44 6.14 -3.40 -5.33
N TYR A 45 6.98 -2.63 -4.63
CA TYR A 45 8.06 -3.12 -3.78
C TYR A 45 7.70 -2.89 -2.31
N LEU A 46 7.62 -3.93 -1.49
CA LEU A 46 7.24 -3.75 -0.08
C LEU A 46 8.29 -2.92 0.70
N GLU A 47 9.57 -3.05 0.34
CA GLU A 47 10.67 -2.24 0.89
C GLU A 47 10.42 -0.74 0.78
N SER A 48 9.71 -0.25 -0.25
CA SER A 48 9.42 1.18 -0.40
C SER A 48 8.68 1.74 0.81
N ILE A 49 7.77 0.95 1.38
CA ILE A 49 6.97 1.34 2.53
C ILE A 49 7.76 1.12 3.81
N LEU A 50 8.41 -0.03 3.94
CA LEU A 50 9.20 -0.38 5.12
C LEU A 50 10.33 0.62 5.41
N ARG A 51 10.89 1.27 4.38
CA ARG A 51 11.87 2.36 4.54
C ARG A 51 11.27 3.68 4.99
N ASN A 52 9.97 3.90 4.78
CA ASN A 52 9.28 5.19 4.95
C ASN A 52 8.24 5.19 6.08
N VAL A 53 8.04 4.07 6.78
CA VAL A 53 7.17 3.99 7.97
C VAL A 53 7.90 4.35 9.25
N ASP A 54 7.12 4.77 10.24
CA ASP A 54 7.63 4.86 11.59
C ASP A 54 7.74 3.49 12.25
N TRP A 55 8.96 2.93 12.35
CA TRP A 55 9.18 1.56 12.83
C TRP A 55 8.63 1.25 14.23
N PRO A 56 8.83 2.10 15.26
CA PRO A 56 8.22 1.83 16.57
C PRO A 56 6.69 1.74 16.52
N THR A 57 6.05 2.63 15.75
CA THR A 57 4.59 2.62 15.55
C THR A 57 4.15 1.44 14.66
N PHE A 58 4.93 1.09 13.64
CA PHE A 58 4.69 -0.06 12.78
C PHE A 58 4.74 -1.35 13.58
N GLU A 59 5.75 -1.50 14.44
CA GLU A 59 5.94 -2.68 15.29
C GLU A 59 4.80 -2.82 16.31
N SER A 60 4.29 -1.71 16.88
CA SER A 60 3.14 -1.79 17.79
C SER A 60 1.85 -2.22 17.09
N CYS A 61 1.66 -1.84 15.82
CA CYS A 61 0.45 -2.15 15.07
C CYS A 61 0.51 -3.50 14.33
N TRP A 62 1.69 -3.86 13.81
CA TRP A 62 1.85 -4.96 12.84
C TRP A 62 3.03 -5.88 13.13
N GLY A 63 3.80 -5.66 14.21
CA GLY A 63 5.05 -6.38 14.48
C GLY A 63 4.90 -7.89 14.43
N THR A 64 3.90 -8.46 15.12
CA THR A 64 3.63 -9.91 15.11
C THR A 64 3.34 -10.44 13.70
N SER A 65 2.47 -9.75 12.95
CA SER A 65 2.10 -10.17 11.59
C SER A 65 3.28 -10.07 10.62
N PHE A 66 4.08 -9.00 10.74
CA PHE A 66 5.28 -8.81 9.94
C PHE A 66 6.38 -9.83 10.28
N GLU A 67 6.55 -10.16 11.56
CA GLU A 67 7.48 -11.19 12.01
C GLU A 67 7.12 -12.55 11.40
N ILE A 68 5.85 -12.95 11.52
CA ILE A 68 5.36 -14.24 10.99
C ILE A 68 5.42 -14.28 9.46
N GLY A 69 5.02 -13.20 8.79
CA GLY A 69 4.86 -13.18 7.34
C GLY A 69 6.14 -12.88 6.55
N VAL A 70 7.14 -12.24 7.16
CA VAL A 70 8.34 -11.76 6.46
C VAL A 70 9.61 -11.97 7.28
N ALA A 71 9.66 -11.41 8.48
CA ALA A 71 10.95 -11.20 9.17
C ALA A 71 11.59 -12.51 9.63
N LYS A 72 10.79 -13.49 10.07
CA LYS A 72 11.25 -14.79 10.54
C LYS A 72 12.05 -15.57 9.48
N ASP A 73 11.62 -15.52 8.23
CA ASP A 73 12.17 -16.35 7.15
C ASP A 73 13.22 -15.62 6.30
N ILE A 74 13.38 -14.29 6.48
CA ILE A 74 14.24 -13.45 5.63
C ILE A 74 15.69 -13.89 5.62
N GLY A 75 16.20 -14.41 6.74
CA GLY A 75 17.58 -14.89 6.87
C GLY A 75 17.88 -16.09 5.98
N SER A 76 16.86 -16.91 5.68
CA SER A 76 16.97 -18.08 4.81
C SER A 76 16.69 -17.73 3.34
N LEU A 77 15.81 -16.76 3.09
CA LEU A 77 15.35 -16.40 1.75
C LEU A 77 16.29 -15.45 0.99
N LYS A 78 17.04 -14.59 1.70
CA LYS A 78 17.91 -13.58 1.08
C LYS A 78 19.33 -13.63 1.65
N PRO A 79 20.38 -13.62 0.80
CA PRO A 79 21.74 -13.33 1.25
C PRO A 79 21.77 -12.00 2.01
N ASN A 80 22.35 -12.00 3.21
CA ASN A 80 22.38 -10.85 4.11
C ASN A 80 20.98 -10.34 4.55
N GLY A 81 19.94 -11.19 4.53
CA GLY A 81 18.57 -10.82 4.91
C GLY A 81 18.45 -10.18 6.30
N ALA A 82 19.21 -10.67 7.28
CA ALA A 82 19.26 -10.08 8.63
C ALA A 82 19.86 -8.66 8.63
N VAL A 83 20.86 -8.40 7.76
CA VAL A 83 21.47 -7.07 7.62
C VAL A 83 20.48 -6.12 6.93
N TRP A 84 19.81 -6.59 5.88
CA TRP A 84 18.74 -5.84 5.22
C TRP A 84 17.63 -5.47 6.22
N LEU A 85 17.12 -6.43 7.00
CA LEU A 85 16.08 -6.18 8.00
C LEU A 85 16.53 -5.14 9.04
N LYS A 86 17.76 -5.29 9.55
CA LYS A 86 18.36 -4.31 10.49
C LYS A 86 18.51 -2.93 9.86
N SER A 87 18.82 -2.85 8.56
CA SER A 87 18.97 -1.56 7.87
C SER A 87 17.65 -0.77 7.85
N LEU A 88 16.51 -1.47 7.78
CA LEU A 88 15.19 -0.85 7.83
C LEU A 88 14.88 -0.31 9.24
N THR A 89 15.12 -1.13 10.28
CA THR A 89 14.70 -0.82 11.66
C THR A 89 15.64 0.14 12.41
N SER A 90 16.90 0.27 11.98
CA SER A 90 17.96 1.00 12.71
C SER A 90 17.79 2.54 12.80
N GLY A 91 16.68 3.10 12.32
CA GLY A 91 16.28 4.49 12.61
C GLY A 91 17.01 5.58 11.81
N SER A 92 18.00 5.25 10.99
CA SER A 92 18.62 6.21 10.06
C SER A 92 17.79 6.31 8.79
N ARG A 93 16.70 7.09 8.85
CA ARG A 93 15.91 7.42 7.66
C ARG A 93 16.66 8.44 6.83
N LEU A 94 16.78 8.18 5.53
CA LEU A 94 17.24 9.18 4.59
C LEU A 94 16.26 10.35 4.57
N SER A 95 16.75 11.52 4.17
CA SER A 95 15.85 12.63 3.82
C SER A 95 14.97 12.19 2.64
N VAL A 96 13.78 12.78 2.51
CA VAL A 96 12.87 12.48 1.38
C VAL A 96 13.57 12.69 0.02
N VAL A 97 14.43 13.70 -0.07
CA VAL A 97 15.19 14.01 -1.28
C VAL A 97 16.22 12.92 -1.60
N ASP A 98 16.91 12.42 -0.59
CA ASP A 98 17.93 11.39 -0.80
C ASP A 98 17.32 10.01 -1.02
N GLU A 99 16.18 9.71 -0.39
CA GLU A 99 15.40 8.50 -0.67
C GLU A 99 14.88 8.51 -2.12
N ALA A 100 14.35 9.65 -2.59
CA ALA A 100 13.92 9.79 -3.98
C ALA A 100 15.08 9.60 -4.98
N LYS A 101 16.27 10.14 -4.68
CA LYS A 101 17.48 9.91 -5.49
C LYS A 101 17.92 8.45 -5.48
N LEU A 102 17.88 7.79 -4.32
CA LEU A 102 18.17 6.36 -4.20
C LEU A 102 17.22 5.55 -5.09
N TRP A 103 15.92 5.81 -5.01
CA TRP A 103 14.91 5.13 -5.83
C TRP A 103 15.16 5.34 -7.32
N GLN A 104 15.43 6.58 -7.74
CA GLN A 104 15.78 6.89 -9.13
C GLN A 104 17.05 6.17 -9.59
N SER A 105 18.07 6.07 -8.72
CA SER A 105 19.31 5.34 -9.04
C SER A 105 19.09 3.84 -9.24
N LEU A 106 18.03 3.29 -8.64
CA LEU A 106 17.59 1.90 -8.79
C LEU A 106 16.58 1.72 -9.94
N GLY A 107 16.27 2.79 -10.69
CA GLY A 107 15.33 2.76 -11.81
C GLY A 107 13.85 2.81 -11.40
N LEU A 108 13.55 3.13 -10.15
CA LEU A 108 12.19 3.34 -9.65
C LEU A 108 11.76 4.78 -9.95
N MET A 109 10.97 4.95 -11.01
CA MET A 109 10.63 6.25 -11.59
C MET A 109 9.22 6.71 -11.26
N THR A 110 8.32 5.77 -10.94
CA THR A 110 6.92 6.08 -10.63
C THR A 110 6.52 5.46 -9.30
N TYR A 111 5.47 6.01 -8.68
CA TYR A 111 4.82 5.42 -7.52
C TYR A 111 3.32 5.47 -7.76
N THR A 112 2.79 4.43 -8.40
CA THR A 112 1.38 4.32 -8.77
C THR A 112 0.76 3.12 -8.09
N THR A 113 -0.11 3.39 -7.13
CA THR A 113 -0.94 2.38 -6.46
C THR A 113 -2.05 1.89 -7.38
N GLN A 114 -2.55 0.69 -7.11
CA GLN A 114 -3.67 0.08 -7.84
C GLN A 114 -4.99 0.63 -7.31
N TRP A 115 -6.01 0.65 -8.16
CA TRP A 115 -7.37 0.94 -7.72
C TRP A 115 -7.93 -0.24 -6.92
N GLN A 116 -8.66 0.05 -5.85
CA GLN A 116 -9.36 -0.97 -5.05
C GLN A 116 -10.84 -0.61 -4.99
N ASN A 117 -11.68 -1.63 -5.13
CA ASN A 117 -13.13 -1.51 -4.93
C ASN A 117 -13.53 -1.70 -3.46
N TYR A 118 -12.55 -1.66 -2.54
CA TYR A 118 -12.76 -1.82 -1.10
C TYR A 118 -13.62 -0.69 -0.50
N LYS A 119 -13.62 0.50 -1.10
CA LYS A 119 -14.50 1.60 -0.70
C LYS A 119 -15.47 1.93 -1.82
N ALA A 120 -16.76 1.78 -1.57
CA ALA A 120 -17.78 2.37 -2.42
C ALA A 120 -17.78 3.89 -2.20
N LEU A 121 -17.65 4.67 -3.27
CA LEU A 121 -17.83 6.12 -3.20
C LEU A 121 -19.33 6.40 -3.04
N GLY A 122 -19.74 6.79 -1.83
CA GLY A 122 -21.09 7.33 -1.60
C GLY A 122 -21.21 8.72 -2.21
N LEU A 123 -22.16 8.90 -3.13
CA LEU A 123 -22.53 10.20 -3.68
C LEU A 123 -23.80 10.66 -2.97
N HIS A 124 -23.76 11.82 -2.31
CA HIS A 124 -24.93 12.42 -1.68
C HIS A 124 -25.38 13.64 -2.50
N ASP A 125 -26.27 13.40 -3.47
CA ASP A 125 -26.88 14.44 -4.29
C ASP A 125 -28.20 14.92 -3.67
N VAL A 126 -28.26 16.22 -3.42
CA VAL A 126 -29.46 16.94 -2.96
C VAL A 126 -29.78 18.02 -3.98
N PHE A 127 -31.04 18.11 -4.40
CA PHE A 127 -31.53 19.28 -5.12
C PHE A 127 -32.61 20.01 -4.32
N SER A 128 -32.68 21.33 -4.48
CA SER A 128 -33.73 22.16 -3.90
C SER A 128 -34.95 22.17 -4.83
N ILE A 129 -36.12 21.93 -4.25
CA ILE A 129 -37.40 22.13 -4.92
C ILE A 129 -38.05 23.35 -4.27
N GLU A 130 -38.34 24.38 -5.06
CA GLU A 130 -39.14 25.52 -4.66
C GLU A 130 -40.59 25.31 -5.10
N ASN A 131 -41.54 25.43 -4.17
CA ASN A 131 -42.97 25.36 -4.51
C ASN A 131 -43.51 26.72 -4.98
N ALA A 132 -44.74 26.74 -5.50
CA ALA A 132 -45.40 27.97 -5.98
C ALA A 132 -45.67 29.04 -4.89
N PHE A 133 -45.37 28.73 -3.62
CA PHE A 133 -45.44 29.67 -2.49
C PHE A 133 -44.05 30.15 -2.04
N VAL A 134 -43.00 29.97 -2.86
CA VAL A 134 -41.61 30.39 -2.58
C VAL A 134 -41.06 29.68 -1.34
N GLN A 135 -41.45 28.43 -1.14
CA GLN A 135 -40.93 27.61 -0.06
C GLN A 135 -40.01 26.54 -0.61
N GLU A 136 -38.74 26.62 -0.22
CA GLU A 136 -37.71 25.66 -0.60
C GLU A 136 -37.73 24.42 0.31
N ARG A 137 -37.60 23.25 -0.30
CA ARG A 137 -37.34 21.99 0.39
C ARG A 137 -36.19 21.25 -0.27
N LEU A 138 -35.29 20.75 0.55
CA LEU A 138 -34.22 19.86 0.13
C LEU A 138 -34.78 18.44 0.00
N VAL A 139 -34.48 17.77 -1.12
CA VAL A 139 -34.83 16.37 -1.34
C VAL A 139 -33.57 15.60 -1.71
N SER A 140 -33.25 14.55 -0.95
CA SER A 140 -32.18 13.61 -1.27
C SER A 140 -32.68 12.58 -2.29
N VAL A 141 -31.91 12.35 -3.36
CA VAL A 141 -32.31 11.48 -4.48
C VAL A 141 -31.65 10.11 -4.41
N VAL A 142 -30.41 10.06 -3.91
CA VAL A 142 -29.61 8.86 -3.84
C VAL A 142 -28.98 8.78 -2.46
N HIS A 143 -29.19 7.64 -1.81
CA HIS A 143 -28.54 7.28 -0.55
C HIS A 143 -27.81 5.96 -0.78
N VAL A 144 -26.48 6.03 -0.83
CA VAL A 144 -25.61 4.84 -0.87
C VAL A 144 -24.70 4.95 0.34
N ASP A 145 -24.92 4.07 1.32
CA ASP A 145 -24.11 4.00 2.52
C ASP A 145 -22.73 3.42 2.22
N VAL A 146 -21.74 3.90 2.96
CA VAL A 146 -20.40 3.28 2.98
C VAL A 146 -20.52 1.99 3.78
N VAL A 147 -20.53 0.86 3.09
CA VAL A 147 -20.45 -0.47 3.72
C VAL A 147 -18.97 -0.85 3.83
N GLU A 148 -18.41 -0.79 5.02
CA GLU A 148 -17.15 -1.49 5.36
C GLU A 148 -17.50 -2.93 5.73
N ASP A 149 -17.66 -3.81 4.73
CA ASP A 149 -17.76 -5.25 4.99
C ASP A 149 -16.40 -5.93 4.80
N ILE A 150 -15.99 -6.57 5.89
CA ILE A 150 -14.82 -7.40 6.08
C ILE A 150 -15.06 -8.78 5.43
N LEU A 151 -14.01 -9.27 4.75
CA LEU A 151 -13.80 -10.62 4.18
C LEU A 151 -14.52 -10.94 2.86
N ASP A 152 -13.74 -11.00 1.79
CA ASP A 152 -13.73 -12.19 0.94
C ASP A 152 -12.32 -12.49 0.43
N VAL A 153 -11.76 -13.57 0.96
CA VAL A 153 -10.60 -14.29 0.43
C VAL A 153 -11.14 -15.12 -0.72
N CYS A 154 -10.86 -14.72 -1.97
CA CYS A 154 -11.12 -15.59 -3.11
C CYS A 154 -9.98 -16.61 -3.26
N GLU A 155 -10.30 -17.88 -2.99
CA GLU A 155 -9.68 -19.05 -3.63
C GLU A 155 -9.91 -19.04 -5.15
#